data_AF-A0AAD7MI08-F1
#
_entry.id   AF-A0AAD7MI08-F1
#
_cell.length_a   1.000
_cell.length_b   1.000
_cell.length_c   1.000
_cell.angle_alpha   90.00
_cell.angle_beta   90.00
_cell.angle_gamma   90.00
#
_symmetry.space_group_name_H-M   'P 1'
#
loop_
_entity.id
_entity.type
_entity.pdbx_description
1 polymer ?
#
loop_
_entity_poly.entity_id
_entity_poly.type
_entity_poly.pdbx_seq_one_letter_code
_entity_poly.pdbx_strand_id
1 'polypeptide(L)'
;MTDLPLDLATVLYDQRVDGYLHLTGTVLLVYDHLLTLGSEIRYIWAPGKIRAVAWYFLVRYFALCANLAMFPLAFGNFSTKTCVGLYAAADLSILLEVVVVEITLSLRVLAIYSVARRGKYFVAAVAIIVIALGAWTVKDVSPALASPGCYSGTPAHRQLQIAGLWEAM
;
A
#
# COMPACT_ATOMS: atom_id res chain seq x y z
N MET A 1 -15.62 -1.87 -34.79
CA MET A 1 -15.37 -0.41 -34.67
C MET A 1 -16.58 0.35 -34.10
N THR A 2 -17.43 -0.30 -33.28
CA THR A 2 -18.63 0.30 -32.65
C THR A 2 -18.65 0.16 -31.13
N ASP A 3 -17.62 -0.45 -30.52
CA ASP A 3 -17.57 -0.76 -29.07
C ASP A 3 -16.90 0.34 -28.22
N LEU A 4 -16.26 1.30 -28.89
CA LEU A 4 -15.49 2.38 -28.27
C LEU A 4 -16.22 3.27 -27.24
N PRO A 5 -17.54 3.58 -27.34
CA PRO A 5 -18.20 4.41 -26.34
C PRO A 5 -18.59 3.64 -25.06
N LEU A 6 -18.79 2.32 -25.13
CA LEU A 6 -19.15 1.50 -23.97
C LEU A 6 -17.93 1.23 -23.07
N ASP A 7 -16.77 1.02 -23.68
CA ASP A 7 -15.51 0.81 -22.96
C ASP A 7 -15.10 2.06 -22.18
N LEU A 8 -15.25 3.25 -22.77
CA LEU A 8 -14.89 4.51 -22.11
C LEU A 8 -15.81 4.79 -20.90
N ALA A 9 -17.11 4.56 -21.04
CA ALA A 9 -18.07 4.76 -19.94
C ALA A 9 -17.76 3.84 -18.76
N THR A 10 -17.37 2.60 -19.03
CA THR A 10 -16.99 1.61 -18.00
C THR A 10 -15.72 2.05 -17.27
N VAL A 11 -14.68 2.47 -18.01
CA VAL A 11 -13.42 2.95 -17.42
C VAL A 11 -13.64 4.18 -16.52
N LEU A 12 -14.49 5.12 -16.94
CA LEU A 12 -14.81 6.31 -16.13
C LEU A 12 -15.60 5.97 -14.86
N TYR A 13 -16.48 4.97 -14.93
CA TYR A 13 -17.22 4.49 -13.78
C TYR A 13 -16.27 3.84 -12.76
N ASP A 14 -15.41 2.92 -13.23
CA ASP A 14 -14.42 2.24 -12.38
C ASP A 14 -13.48 3.24 -11.71
N GLN A 15 -12.98 4.24 -12.45
CA GLN A 15 -12.13 5.30 -11.90
C GLN A 15 -12.83 6.08 -10.78
N ARG A 16 -14.14 6.35 -10.93
CA ARG A 16 -14.90 7.09 -9.92
C ARG A 16 -15.14 6.23 -8.68
N VAL A 17 -15.46 4.95 -8.86
CA VAL A 17 -15.63 4.00 -7.76
C VAL A 17 -14.34 3.84 -6.97
N ASP A 18 -13.21 3.67 -7.67
CA ASP A 18 -11.87 3.59 -7.07
C ASP A 18 -11.54 4.83 -6.23
N GLY A 19 -11.80 6.03 -6.76
CA GLY A 19 -11.63 7.28 -6.01
C GLY A 19 -12.49 7.37 -4.75
N TYR A 20 -13.75 6.91 -4.79
CA TYR A 20 -14.61 6.89 -3.61
C TYR A 20 -14.17 5.85 -2.58
N LEU A 21 -13.72 4.66 -3.02
CA LEU A 21 -13.21 3.62 -2.15
C LEU A 21 -11.91 4.07 -1.47
N HIS A 22 -10.99 4.70 -2.21
CA HIS A 22 -9.76 5.27 -1.67
C HIS A 22 -10.04 6.35 -0.62
N LEU A 23 -10.96 7.28 -0.93
CA LEU A 23 -11.38 8.30 0.02
C LEU A 23 -11.98 7.69 1.29
N THR A 24 -12.89 6.75 1.14
CA THR A 24 -13.56 6.07 2.25
C THR A 24 -12.56 5.32 3.12
N GLY A 25 -11.65 4.56 2.51
CA GLY A 25 -10.57 3.86 3.19
C GLY A 25 -9.66 4.82 3.94
N THR A 26 -9.30 5.95 3.34
CA THR A 26 -8.46 6.96 4.00
C THR A 26 -9.18 7.64 5.17
N VAL A 27 -10.47 7.94 5.04
CA VAL A 27 -11.28 8.50 6.14
C VAL A 27 -11.36 7.52 7.31
N LEU A 28 -11.61 6.23 7.03
CA LEU A 28 -11.60 5.18 8.06
C LEU A 28 -10.23 5.04 8.73
N LEU A 29 -9.15 5.11 7.95
CA LEU A 29 -7.78 5.07 8.47
C LEU A 29 -7.53 6.26 9.41
N VAL A 30 -7.89 7.48 9.01
CA VAL A 30 -7.79 8.68 9.86
C VAL A 30 -8.62 8.52 11.13
N TYR A 31 -9.84 8.00 11.00
CA TYR A 31 -10.73 7.79 12.14
C TYR A 31 -10.15 6.80 13.16
N ASP A 32 -9.59 5.68 12.70
CA ASP A 32 -8.89 4.73 13.57
C ASP A 32 -7.72 5.38 14.31
N HIS A 33 -6.93 6.21 13.62
CA HIS A 33 -5.83 6.97 14.24
C HIS A 33 -6.32 7.90 15.35
N LEU A 34 -7.42 8.61 15.12
CA LEU A 34 -7.97 9.51 16.13
C LEU A 34 -8.46 8.76 17.37
N LEU A 35 -9.06 7.58 17.19
CA LEU A 35 -9.53 6.74 18.30
C LEU A 35 -8.37 6.19 19.14
N THR A 36 -7.28 5.75 18.51
CA THR A 36 -6.16 5.13 19.24
C THR A 36 -5.18 6.14 19.81
N LEU A 37 -5.13 7.36 19.28
CA LEU A 37 -4.17 8.41 19.69
C LEU A 37 -4.12 8.63 21.20
N GLY A 38 -5.27 8.66 21.87
CA GLY A 38 -5.33 8.86 23.33
C GLY A 38 -4.64 7.74 24.11
N SER A 39 -4.77 6.50 23.65
CA SER A 39 -4.06 5.36 24.24
C SER A 39 -2.58 5.35 23.87
N GLU A 40 -2.22 5.75 22.66
CA GLU A 40 -0.84 5.79 22.19
C GLU A 40 0.00 6.76 23.01
N ILE A 41 -0.47 8.01 23.17
CA ILE A 41 0.23 9.02 23.96
C ILE A 41 0.48 8.53 25.39
N ARG A 42 -0.46 7.78 25.96
CA ARG A 42 -0.35 7.25 27.32
C ARG A 42 0.63 6.08 27.45
N TYR A 43 0.67 5.15 26.49
CA TYR A 43 1.39 3.89 26.64
C TYR A 43 2.69 3.79 25.82
N ILE A 44 2.77 4.48 24.68
CA ILE A 44 3.86 4.37 23.73
C ILE A 44 4.89 5.48 23.95
N TRP A 45 4.44 6.69 24.25
CA TRP A 45 5.32 7.87 24.40
C TRP A 45 6.03 7.93 25.75
N ALA A 46 6.06 6.82 26.49
CA ALA A 46 6.82 6.72 27.73
C ALA A 46 8.34 6.79 27.46
N PRO A 47 9.10 7.56 28.24
CA PRO A 47 10.54 7.71 28.06
C PRO A 47 11.26 6.36 28.20
N GLY A 48 12.15 6.05 27.25
CA GLY A 48 13.04 4.88 27.32
C GLY A 48 12.86 3.79 26.25
N LYS A 49 11.84 3.87 25.38
CA LYS A 49 11.56 2.86 24.33
C LYS A 49 11.73 3.35 22.89
N ILE A 50 12.71 4.21 22.63
CA ILE A 50 12.89 4.94 21.36
C ILE A 50 12.80 4.05 20.10
N ARG A 51 13.41 2.86 20.09
CA ARG A 51 13.40 1.97 18.92
C ARG A 51 12.00 1.40 18.61
N ALA A 52 11.29 0.95 19.63
CA ALA A 52 9.94 0.40 19.47
C ALA A 52 8.94 1.50 19.11
N VAL A 53 9.11 2.70 19.68
CA VAL A 53 8.32 3.89 19.35
C VAL A 53 8.56 4.32 17.90
N ALA A 54 9.82 4.37 17.45
CA ALA A 54 10.17 4.71 16.08
C ALA A 54 9.61 3.69 15.06
N TRP A 55 9.72 2.38 15.36
CA TRP A 55 9.14 1.34 14.50
C TRP A 55 7.62 1.45 14.43
N TYR A 56 6.96 1.65 15.57
CA TYR A 56 5.52 1.86 15.63
C TYR A 56 5.10 3.10 14.84
N PHE A 57 5.83 4.20 14.99
CA PHE A 57 5.55 5.44 14.26
C PHE A 57 5.71 5.23 12.75
N LEU A 58 6.75 4.52 12.33
CA LEU A 58 6.98 4.19 10.93
C LEU A 58 5.83 3.35 10.38
N VAL A 59 5.46 2.25 11.03
CA VAL A 59 4.34 1.39 10.57
C VAL A 59 3.05 2.19 10.43
N ARG A 60 2.74 3.03 11.43
CA ARG A 60 1.44 3.67 11.56
C ARG A 60 1.30 4.93 10.71
N TYR A 61 2.23 5.87 10.86
CA TYR A 61 2.13 7.18 10.22
C TYR A 61 2.63 7.17 8.78
N PHE A 62 3.51 6.23 8.40
CA PHE A 62 3.92 6.10 7.00
C PHE A 62 2.72 5.74 6.12
N ALA A 63 1.92 4.76 6.53
CA ALA A 63 0.72 4.34 5.80
C ALA A 63 -0.27 5.51 5.64
N LEU A 64 -0.48 6.29 6.70
CA LEU A 64 -1.34 7.47 6.63
C LEU A 64 -0.79 8.51 5.63
N CYS A 65 0.50 8.84 5.72
CA CYS A 65 1.13 9.80 4.82
C CYS A 65 1.13 9.33 3.37
N ALA A 66 1.37 8.04 3.11
CA ALA A 66 1.33 7.45 1.78
C ALA A 66 -0.08 7.51 1.20
N ASN A 67 -1.10 7.09 1.94
CA ASN A 67 -2.50 7.18 1.49
C ASN A 67 -2.95 8.63 1.22
N LEU A 68 -2.49 9.59 2.03
CA LEU A 68 -2.71 11.01 1.78
C LEU A 68 -1.98 11.50 0.51
N ALA A 69 -0.76 11.03 0.29
CA ALA A 69 0.05 11.38 -0.89
C ALA A 69 -0.50 10.79 -2.20
N MET A 70 -1.43 9.83 -2.12
CA MET A 70 -2.12 9.24 -3.29
C MET A 70 -3.29 10.09 -3.80
N PHE A 71 -3.84 11.02 -3.00
CA PHE A 71 -4.96 11.86 -3.44
C PHE A 71 -4.70 12.67 -4.73
N PRO A 72 -3.52 13.24 -4.96
CA PRO A 72 -3.20 13.89 -6.22
C PRO A 72 -3.33 12.95 -7.44
N LEU A 73 -3.04 11.66 -7.31
CA LEU A 73 -3.22 10.71 -8.42
C LEU A 73 -4.70 10.52 -8.78
N ALA A 74 -5.58 10.54 -7.77
CA ALA A 74 -7.01 10.34 -7.94
C ALA A 74 -7.76 11.59 -8.47
N PHE A 75 -7.34 12.79 -8.06
CA PHE A 75 -8.09 14.03 -8.33
C PHE A 75 -7.30 15.11 -9.09
N GLY A 76 -5.99 14.92 -9.29
CA GLY A 76 -5.12 15.91 -9.91
C GLY A 76 -5.03 15.77 -11.43
N ASN A 77 -5.00 16.92 -12.12
CA ASN A 77 -4.68 17.00 -13.54
C ASN A 77 -3.18 17.26 -13.71
N PHE A 78 -2.40 16.21 -13.97
CA PHE A 78 -0.95 16.29 -14.12
C PHE A 78 -0.48 15.97 -15.54
N SER A 79 0.69 16.49 -15.90
CA SER A 79 1.39 16.09 -17.13
C SER A 79 1.78 14.61 -17.06
N THR A 80 1.81 13.92 -18.20
CA THR A 80 2.20 12.50 -18.31
C THR A 80 3.53 12.19 -17.62
N LYS A 81 4.51 13.09 -17.68
CA LYS A 81 5.82 12.89 -17.04
C LYS A 81 5.73 12.87 -15.52
N THR A 82 4.98 13.82 -14.95
CA THR A 82 4.72 13.89 -13.49
C THR A 82 3.92 12.69 -13.03
N CYS A 83 2.97 12.24 -13.88
CA CYS A 83 2.13 11.10 -13.62
C CYS A 83 2.91 9.80 -13.42
N VAL A 84 3.86 9.51 -14.32
CA VAL A 84 4.72 8.32 -14.21
C VAL A 84 5.56 8.37 -12.93
N GLY A 85 6.09 9.55 -12.58
CA GLY A 85 6.85 9.72 -11.34
C GLY A 85 6.01 9.50 -10.08
N LEU A 86 4.78 10.04 -10.05
CA LEU A 86 3.86 9.85 -8.93
C LEU A 86 3.41 8.39 -8.79
N TYR A 87 3.15 7.71 -9.90
CA TYR A 87 2.77 6.30 -9.90
C TYR A 87 3.92 5.40 -9.43
N ALA A 88 5.15 5.66 -9.88
CA ALA A 88 6.31 4.93 -9.40
C ALA A 88 6.55 5.15 -7.89
N ALA A 89 6.31 6.37 -7.40
CA ALA A 89 6.37 6.66 -5.97
C ALA A 89 5.27 5.94 -5.17
N ALA A 90 4.06 5.87 -5.72
CA ALA A 90 2.93 5.14 -5.14
C ALA A 90 3.23 3.64 -4.99
N ASP A 91 3.69 2.99 -6.06
CA ASP A 91 4.05 1.57 -6.05
C ASP A 91 5.16 1.29 -5.02
N LEU A 92 6.16 2.19 -4.93
CA LEU A 92 7.21 2.08 -3.93
C LEU A 92 6.68 2.23 -2.51
N SER A 93 5.75 3.15 -2.26
CA SER A 93 5.11 3.33 -0.96
C SER A 93 4.35 2.08 -0.53
N ILE A 94 3.57 1.47 -1.44
CA ILE A 94 2.86 0.22 -1.18
C ILE A 94 3.85 -0.90 -0.83
N LEU A 95 4.91 -1.07 -1.62
CA LEU A 95 5.94 -2.08 -1.36
C LEU A 95 6.59 -1.90 0.03
N LEU A 96 6.88 -0.66 0.41
CA LEU A 96 7.42 -0.33 1.73
C LEU A 96 6.44 -0.67 2.85
N GLU A 97 5.15 -0.38 2.69
CA GLU A 97 4.11 -0.76 3.65
C GLU A 97 4.03 -2.27 3.83
N VAL A 98 4.01 -3.02 2.73
CA VAL A 98 3.99 -4.50 2.75
C VAL A 98 5.16 -5.05 3.56
N VAL A 99 6.38 -4.60 3.27
CA VAL A 99 7.59 -5.06 3.98
C VAL A 99 7.51 -4.76 5.47
N VAL A 100 7.01 -3.58 5.84
CA VAL A 100 6.90 -3.15 7.24
C VAL A 100 5.85 -3.97 8.00
N VAL A 101 4.71 -4.26 7.36
CA VAL A 101 3.64 -5.11 7.91
C VAL A 101 4.13 -6.55 8.09
N GLU A 102 4.77 -7.12 7.06
CA GLU A 102 5.39 -8.45 7.07
C GLU A 102 6.38 -8.62 8.23
N ILE A 103 7.28 -7.66 8.42
CA ILE A 103 8.23 -7.68 9.53
C ILE A 103 7.50 -7.62 10.88
N THR A 104 6.46 -6.79 10.99
CA THR A 104 5.69 -6.65 12.22
C THR A 104 4.93 -7.93 12.57
N LEU A 105 4.30 -8.57 11.58
CA LEU A 105 3.63 -9.87 11.74
C LEU A 105 4.65 -10.96 12.10
N SER A 106 5.79 -10.99 11.40
CA SER A 106 6.89 -11.91 11.69
C SER A 106 7.39 -11.77 13.13
N LEU A 107 7.64 -10.54 13.60
CA LEU A 107 8.06 -10.28 14.98
C LEU A 107 7.01 -10.76 15.99
N ARG A 108 5.71 -10.57 15.71
CA ARG A 108 4.62 -11.05 16.57
C ARG A 108 4.57 -12.58 16.62
N VAL A 109 4.69 -13.25 15.48
CA VAL A 109 4.77 -14.71 15.40
C VAL A 109 5.99 -15.22 16.18
N LEU A 110 7.15 -14.58 16.01
CA LEU A 110 8.37 -14.97 16.73
C LEU A 110 8.29 -14.73 18.24
N ALA A 111 7.56 -13.71 18.68
CA ALA A 111 7.30 -13.48 20.10
C ALA A 111 6.44 -14.60 20.71
N ILE A 112 5.43 -15.09 19.97
CA ILE A 112 4.56 -16.19 20.41
C ILE A 112 5.30 -17.53 20.36
N TYR A 113 6.04 -17.80 19.28
CA TYR A 113 6.75 -19.07 19.03
C TYR A 113 8.20 -19.07 19.50
N SER A 114 8.53 -18.28 20.53
CA SER A 114 9.90 -17.99 21.02
C SER A 114 10.82 -19.20 21.29
N VAL A 115 10.28 -20.42 21.29
CA VAL A 115 10.96 -21.66 21.67
C VAL A 115 11.51 -22.47 20.48
N ALA A 116 10.96 -22.35 19.26
CA ALA A 116 11.35 -23.23 18.13
C ALA A 116 12.28 -22.53 17.11
N ARG A 117 13.56 -22.92 17.05
CA ARG A 117 14.54 -22.43 16.05
C ARG A 117 14.09 -22.61 14.60
N ARG A 118 13.29 -23.64 14.30
CA ARG A 118 12.75 -23.93 12.96
C ARG A 118 11.73 -22.89 12.49
N GLY A 119 10.94 -22.31 13.41
CA GLY A 119 9.94 -21.30 13.07
C GLY A 119 10.57 -20.00 12.54
N LYS A 120 11.76 -19.62 13.03
CA LYS A 120 12.48 -18.43 12.58
C LYS A 120 12.87 -18.47 11.11
N TYR A 121 13.39 -19.61 10.66
CA TYR A 121 13.79 -19.79 9.26
C TYR A 121 12.59 -19.86 8.33
N PHE A 122 11.50 -20.50 8.76
CA PHE A 122 10.27 -20.56 7.98
C PHE A 122 9.69 -19.16 7.73
N VAL A 123 9.54 -18.37 8.79
CA VAL A 123 9.03 -16.99 8.69
C VAL A 123 9.94 -16.11 7.84
N ALA A 124 11.27 -16.22 8.00
CA ALA A 124 12.21 -15.47 7.17
C ALA A 124 12.15 -15.89 5.68
N ALA A 125 11.99 -17.17 5.39
CA ALA A 125 11.87 -17.65 4.01
C ALA A 125 10.60 -17.13 3.33
N VAL A 126 9.46 -17.16 4.02
CA VAL A 126 8.20 -16.61 3.52
C VAL A 126 8.33 -15.11 3.23
N ALA A 127 8.90 -14.34 4.17
CA ALA A 127 9.11 -12.90 3.98
C ALA A 127 9.99 -12.59 2.76
N ILE A 128 11.07 -13.36 2.54
CA ILE A 128 11.94 -13.18 1.36
C ILE A 128 11.17 -13.46 0.06
N ILE A 129 10.33 -14.50 0.04
CA ILE A 129 9.52 -14.84 -1.15
C ILE A 129 8.54 -13.71 -1.47
N VAL A 130 7.82 -13.20 -0.46
CA VAL A 130 6.85 -12.10 -0.65
C VAL A 130 7.54 -10.83 -1.16
N ILE A 131 8.69 -10.46 -0.57
CA ILE A 131 9.47 -9.29 -1.02
C ILE A 131 9.96 -9.47 -2.47
N ALA A 132 10.44 -10.66 -2.82
CA ALA A 132 10.93 -10.94 -4.17
C ALA A 132 9.80 -10.85 -5.22
N LEU A 133 8.61 -11.35 -4.89
CA LEU A 133 7.43 -11.24 -5.74
C LEU A 133 6.97 -9.79 -5.89
N GLY A 134 6.90 -9.02 -4.79
CA GLY A 134 6.55 -7.60 -4.85
C GLY A 134 7.57 -6.75 -5.62
N ALA A 135 8.87 -7.05 -5.50
CA ALA A 135 9.89 -6.36 -6.29
C ALA A 135 9.81 -6.68 -7.80
N TRP A 136 9.28 -7.86 -8.15
CA TRP A 136 9.07 -8.24 -9.55
C TRP A 136 7.97 -7.39 -10.20
N THR A 137 6.88 -7.10 -9.49
CA THR A 137 5.74 -6.37 -10.05
C THR A 137 6.06 -4.92 -10.42
N VAL A 138 7.04 -4.31 -9.74
CA VAL A 138 7.47 -2.92 -9.97
C VAL A 138 8.25 -2.75 -11.28
N LYS A 139 8.89 -3.81 -11.80
CA LYS A 139 9.77 -3.70 -12.98
C LYS A 139 9.02 -3.45 -14.30
N ASP A 140 7.73 -3.77 -14.37
CA ASP A 140 6.96 -3.78 -15.62
C ASP A 140 6.10 -2.53 -15.84
N VAL A 141 6.38 -1.39 -15.20
CA VAL A 141 5.57 -0.17 -15.35
C VAL A 141 5.70 0.42 -16.76
N SER A 142 4.80 0.00 -17.65
CA SER A 142 4.61 0.59 -18.97
C SER A 142 3.50 1.65 -18.89
N PRO A 143 3.80 2.94 -19.12
CA PRO A 143 2.80 3.99 -19.06
C PRO A 143 1.88 3.94 -20.30
N ALA A 144 0.63 3.54 -20.12
CA ALA A 144 -0.41 3.70 -21.14
C ALA A 144 -1.00 5.12 -21.10
N LEU A 145 -1.26 5.70 -22.28
CA LEU A 145 -1.57 7.11 -22.51
C LEU A 145 -2.97 7.57 -22.01
N ALA A 146 -2.94 8.71 -21.32
CA ALA A 146 -3.79 9.92 -21.45
C ALA A 146 -5.33 9.75 -21.58
N SER A 147 -5.97 9.56 -20.43
CA SER A 147 -7.34 10.03 -20.14
C SER A 147 -7.23 11.24 -19.17
N PRO A 148 -8.24 12.12 -19.00
CA PRO A 148 -8.23 13.11 -17.91
C PRO A 148 -8.04 12.43 -16.54
N GLY A 149 -6.85 12.60 -15.97
CA GLY A 149 -6.42 11.95 -14.73
C GLY A 149 -5.19 11.07 -14.92
N CYS A 150 -4.55 10.69 -13.82
CA CYS A 150 -3.34 9.87 -13.82
C CYS A 150 -3.60 8.36 -13.89
N TYR A 151 -4.63 7.97 -14.66
CA TYR A 151 -5.06 6.59 -14.73
C TYR A 151 -4.35 5.88 -15.88
N SER A 152 -3.54 4.86 -15.55
CA SER A 152 -3.10 3.87 -16.54
C SER A 152 -4.01 2.67 -16.42
N GLY A 153 -4.53 2.17 -17.55
CA GLY A 153 -5.21 0.88 -17.56
C GLY A 153 -4.22 -0.18 -17.11
N THR A 154 -4.30 -0.59 -15.84
CA THR A 154 -3.48 -1.67 -15.33
C THR A 154 -3.97 -2.96 -16.01
N PRO A 155 -3.09 -3.70 -16.70
CA PRO A 155 -3.52 -4.92 -17.36
C PRO A 155 -4.01 -5.93 -16.29
N ALA A 156 -5.08 -6.67 -16.59
CA ALA A 156 -5.79 -7.52 -15.62
C ALA A 156 -4.88 -8.49 -14.84
N HIS A 157 -3.79 -8.97 -15.45
CA HIS A 157 -2.81 -9.83 -14.78
C HIS A 157 -2.14 -9.14 -13.58
N ARG A 158 -1.92 -7.82 -13.62
CA ARG A 158 -1.28 -7.05 -12.55
C ARG A 158 -2.23 -6.83 -11.38
N GLN A 159 -3.51 -6.57 -11.65
CA GLN A 159 -4.52 -6.41 -10.60
C GLN A 159 -4.63 -7.69 -9.76
N LEU A 160 -4.58 -8.86 -10.41
CA LEU A 160 -4.55 -10.16 -9.73
C LEU A 160 -3.27 -10.37 -8.92
N GLN A 161 -2.11 -9.91 -9.41
CA GLN A 161 -0.86 -10.00 -8.66
C GLN A 161 -0.87 -9.14 -7.39
N ILE A 162 -1.36 -7.90 -7.50
CA ILE A 162 -1.47 -6.99 -6.36
C ILE A 162 -2.47 -7.55 -5.35
N ALA A 163 -3.65 -7.98 -5.80
CA ALA A 163 -4.65 -8.62 -4.94
C ALA A 163 -4.12 -9.87 -4.24
N GLY A 164 -3.41 -10.74 -4.97
CA GLY A 164 -2.77 -11.92 -4.38
C GLY A 164 -1.69 -11.59 -3.36
N LEU A 165 -1.00 -10.46 -3.51
CA LEU A 165 -0.05 -9.97 -2.50
C LEU A 165 -0.75 -9.60 -1.19
N TRP A 166 -1.96 -9.01 -1.26
CA TRP A 166 -2.78 -8.69 -0.08
C TRP A 166 -3.36 -9.92 0.60
N GLU A 167 -3.72 -10.96 -0.15
CA GLU A 167 -4.22 -12.22 0.44
C GLU A 167 -3.11 -13.09 1.03
N ALA A 168 -1.85 -12.87 0.65
CA ALA A 168 -0.71 -13.60 1.17
C ALA A 168 -0.17 -13.06 2.51
N MET A 169 -0.60 -11.87 2.93
CA MET A 169 -0.26 -11.24 4.22
C MET A 169 -1.11 -11.78 5.37
#